data_AF-A0A925AI24-F1
#
_entry.id   AF-A0A925AI24-F1
#
_cell.length_a   1.000
_cell.length_b   1.000
_cell.length_c   1.000
_cell.angle_alpha   90.00
_cell.angle_beta   90.00
_cell.angle_gamma   90.00
#
_symmetry.space_group_name_H-M   'P 1'
#
loop_
_entity.id
_entity.type
_entity.pdbx_description
1 polymer ?
#
loop_
_entity_poly.entity_id
_entity_poly.type
_entity_poly.pdbx_seq_one_letter_code
_entity_poly.pdbx_strand_id
1 'polypeptide(L)'
;MFKLLYYFQLGITALMIYSWGTLFFLPDTARDARWSNKMNTGAVVLVFLVVSGVVSYFQYVGNYRVASIVLYGFYGLVLCWLLWLLKNANWR
;
A
#
# COMPACT_ATOMS: atom_id res chain seq x y z
N MET A 1 4.67 -19.18 -6.85
CA MET A 1 3.62 -18.27 -6.33
C MET A 1 4.18 -17.02 -5.69
N PHE A 2 5.14 -17.10 -4.75
CA PHE A 2 5.69 -15.95 -4.02
C PHE A 2 6.22 -14.79 -4.89
N LYS A 3 6.95 -15.07 -5.97
CA LYS A 3 7.45 -14.05 -6.91
C LYS A 3 6.33 -13.20 -7.52
N LEU A 4 5.21 -13.83 -7.91
CA LEU A 4 4.08 -13.14 -8.55
C LEU A 4 3.40 -12.17 -7.60
N LEU A 5 3.16 -12.59 -6.34
CA LEU A 5 2.57 -11.73 -5.32
C LEU A 5 3.49 -10.56 -4.94
N TYR A 6 4.80 -10.78 -4.94
CA TYR A 6 5.78 -9.74 -4.69
C TYR A 6 5.84 -8.72 -5.83
N TYR A 7 5.86 -9.16 -7.11
CA TYR A 7 5.79 -8.25 -8.25
C TYR A 7 4.45 -7.48 -8.31
N PHE A 8 3.34 -8.13 -7.95
CA PHE A 8 2.06 -7.47 -7.83
C PHE A 8 2.08 -6.36 -6.76
N GLN A 9 2.73 -6.61 -5.61
CA GLN A 9 2.91 -5.60 -4.57
C GLN A 9 3.77 -4.42 -5.05
N LEU A 10 4.86 -4.69 -5.77
CA LEU A 10 5.69 -3.64 -6.37
C LEU A 10 4.91 -2.81 -7.39
N GLY A 11 4.06 -3.45 -8.19
CA GLY A 11 3.16 -2.78 -9.14
C GLY A 11 2.16 -1.84 -8.43
N ILE A 12 1.51 -2.32 -7.37
CA ILE A 12 0.61 -1.48 -6.55
C ILE A 12 1.37 -0.33 -5.92
N THR A 13 2.56 -0.58 -5.38
CA THR A 13 3.40 0.45 -4.75
C THR A 13 3.76 1.54 -5.76
N ALA A 14 4.17 1.16 -6.98
CA ALA A 14 4.46 2.12 -8.06
C ALA A 14 3.22 2.92 -8.46
N LEU A 15 2.05 2.28 -8.57
CA LEU A 15 0.79 2.94 -8.89
C LEU A 15 0.39 3.95 -7.79
N MET A 16 0.59 3.58 -6.52
CA MET A 16 0.33 4.47 -5.39
C MET A 16 1.30 5.65 -5.34
N ILE A 17 2.59 5.46 -5.63
CA ILE A 17 3.56 6.56 -5.75
C ILE A 17 3.15 7.52 -6.87
N TYR A 18 2.75 6.99 -8.03
CA TYR A 18 2.26 7.81 -9.14
C TYR A 18 1.01 8.61 -8.74
N SER A 19 0.05 7.96 -8.09
CA SER A 19 -1.21 8.58 -7.64
C SER A 19 -0.97 9.62 -6.54
N TRP A 20 -0.01 9.40 -5.67
CA TRP A 20 0.44 10.37 -4.68
C TRP A 20 1.12 11.56 -5.35
N GLY A 21 2.00 11.32 -6.32
CA GLY A 21 2.65 12.37 -7.11
C GLY A 21 1.64 13.27 -7.82
N THR A 22 0.65 12.70 -8.51
CA THR A 22 -0.39 13.49 -9.18
C THR A 22 -1.19 14.35 -8.21
N LEU A 23 -1.50 13.85 -7.00
CA LEU A 23 -2.15 14.64 -5.95
C LEU A 23 -1.35 15.89 -5.55
N PHE A 24 -0.02 15.92 -5.68
CA PHE A 24 0.78 17.14 -5.45
C PHE A 24 0.68 18.16 -6.58
N PHE A 25 0.45 17.71 -7.82
CA PHE A 25 0.42 18.57 -9.00
C PHE A 25 -0.96 19.13 -9.38
N LEU A 26 -2.05 18.74 -8.70
CA LEU A 26 -3.36 19.35 -9.00
C LEU A 26 -3.43 20.82 -8.52
N PRO A 27 -4.12 21.72 -9.25
CA PRO A 27 -4.28 23.14 -8.91
C PRO A 27 -5.10 23.38 -7.61
N ASP A 28 -4.75 24.42 -6.86
CA ASP A 28 -5.04 24.69 -5.43
C ASP A 28 -6.47 25.12 -5.04
N THR A 29 -7.50 24.70 -5.75
CA THR A 29 -8.86 25.26 -5.54
C THR A 29 -9.61 24.77 -4.27
N ALA A 30 -9.05 23.84 -3.49
CA ALA A 30 -9.62 23.39 -2.20
C ALA A 30 -8.52 22.92 -1.23
N ARG A 31 -8.07 23.81 -0.33
CA ARG A 31 -6.79 23.68 0.40
C ARG A 31 -6.81 22.71 1.60
N ASP A 32 -7.92 22.61 2.33
CA ASP A 32 -7.95 21.92 3.64
C ASP A 32 -8.27 20.42 3.56
N ALA A 33 -9.27 20.03 2.75
CA ALA A 33 -9.58 18.61 2.53
C ALA A 33 -8.46 17.88 1.76
N ARG A 34 -7.64 18.61 1.00
CA ARG A 34 -6.50 18.05 0.27
C ARG A 34 -5.31 17.73 1.15
N TRP A 35 -5.01 18.52 2.19
CA TRP A 35 -3.85 18.24 3.03
C TRP A 35 -4.02 16.94 3.81
N SER A 36 -5.21 16.73 4.38
CA SER A 36 -5.57 15.47 5.05
C SER A 36 -5.51 14.28 4.07
N ASN A 37 -6.05 14.42 2.86
CA ASN A 37 -5.98 13.35 1.86
C ASN A 37 -4.55 13.09 1.35
N LYS A 38 -3.73 14.12 1.12
CA LYS A 38 -2.31 13.99 0.72
C LYS A 38 -1.49 13.27 1.80
N MET A 39 -1.72 13.61 3.07
CA MET A 39 -1.07 12.96 4.20
C MET A 39 -1.52 11.50 4.36
N ASN A 40 -2.82 11.21 4.25
CA ASN A 40 -3.34 9.85 4.32
C ASN A 40 -2.82 8.98 3.17
N THR A 41 -2.87 9.46 1.93
CA THR A 41 -2.32 8.73 0.78
C THR A 41 -0.80 8.55 0.91
N GLY A 42 -0.08 9.56 1.41
CA GLY A 42 1.36 9.47 1.67
C GLY A 42 1.72 8.45 2.75
N ALA A 43 0.94 8.38 3.83
CA ALA A 43 1.11 7.39 4.88
C ALA A 43 0.90 5.97 4.33
N VAL A 44 -0.13 5.75 3.50
CA VAL A 44 -0.37 4.46 2.84
C VAL A 44 0.81 4.10 1.92
N VAL A 45 1.29 5.03 1.09
CA VAL A 45 2.46 4.81 0.21
C VAL A 45 3.70 4.41 1.02
N LEU A 46 3.96 5.08 2.14
CA LEU A 46 5.06 4.76 3.05
C LEU A 46 4.95 3.34 3.60
N VAL A 47 3.76 2.91 4.02
CA VAL A 47 3.53 1.53 4.49
C VAL A 47 3.86 0.52 3.39
N PHE A 48 3.38 0.74 2.16
CA PHE A 48 3.68 -0.15 1.03
C PHE A 48 5.17 -0.21 0.69
N LEU A 49 5.88 0.92 0.76
CA LEU A 49 7.33 0.98 0.57
C LEU A 49 8.09 0.21 1.66
N VAL A 50 7.72 0.42 2.93
CA VAL A 50 8.36 -0.27 4.06
C VAL A 50 8.15 -1.79 3.95
N VAL A 51 6.92 -2.25 3.69
CA VAL A 51 6.65 -3.69 3.55
C VAL A 51 7.42 -4.28 2.37
N SER A 52 7.48 -3.56 1.24
CA SER A 52 8.27 -4.02 0.09
C SER A 52 9.77 -4.12 0.42
N GLY A 53 10.32 -3.13 1.14
CA GLY A 53 11.70 -3.15 1.62
C GLY A 53 11.99 -4.30 2.59
N VAL A 54 11.09 -4.55 3.54
CA VAL A 54 11.21 -5.66 4.51
C VAL A 54 11.17 -7.02 3.81
N VAL A 55 10.26 -7.21 2.85
CA VAL A 55 10.20 -8.45 2.07
C VAL A 55 11.46 -8.63 1.22
N SER A 56 11.95 -7.56 0.58
CA SER A 56 13.18 -7.59 -0.21
C SER A 56 14.40 -7.93 0.65
N TYR A 57 14.49 -7.37 1.86
CA TYR A 57 15.55 -7.68 2.82
C TYR A 57 15.53 -9.17 3.23
N PHE A 58 14.38 -9.71 3.62
CA PHE A 58 14.29 -11.13 3.98
C PHE A 58 14.52 -12.08 2.80
N GLN A 59 14.19 -11.66 1.57
CA GLN A 59 14.59 -12.38 0.36
C GLN A 59 16.12 -12.37 0.18
N TYR A 60 16.76 -11.22 0.36
CA TYR A 60 18.22 -11.08 0.21
C TYR A 60 18.99 -11.94 1.21
N VAL A 61 18.51 -12.04 2.45
CA VAL A 61 19.08 -12.91 3.50
C VAL A 61 18.74 -14.40 3.27
N GLY A 62 18.01 -14.75 2.20
CA GLY A 62 17.64 -16.13 1.87
C GLY A 62 16.53 -16.70 2.76
N ASN A 63 15.89 -15.88 3.59
CA ASN A 63 14.86 -16.29 4.54
C ASN A 63 13.45 -16.16 3.94
N TYR A 64 13.21 -16.92 2.86
CA TYR A 64 11.97 -16.87 2.08
C TYR A 64 10.70 -17.18 2.89
N ARG A 65 10.84 -17.94 3.98
CA ARG A 65 9.71 -18.29 4.86
C ARG A 65 9.19 -17.05 5.59
N VAL A 66 10.08 -16.25 6.15
CA VAL A 66 9.74 -14.98 6.82
C VAL A 66 9.23 -13.96 5.80
N ALA A 67 9.90 -13.85 4.65
CA ALA A 67 9.46 -12.95 3.57
C ALA A 67 8.04 -13.27 3.10
N SER A 68 7.67 -14.56 3.04
CA SER A 68 6.32 -15.01 2.73
C SER A 68 5.32 -14.65 3.83
N ILE A 69 5.64 -14.89 5.11
CA ILE A 69 4.76 -14.54 6.24
C ILE A 69 4.46 -13.04 6.25
N VAL A 70 5.47 -12.20 6.04
CA VAL A 70 5.31 -10.74 5.97
C VAL A 70 4.39 -10.35 4.81
N LEU A 71 4.63 -10.93 3.62
CA LEU A 71 3.84 -10.64 2.43
C LEU A 71 2.37 -11.08 2.59
N TYR A 72 2.13 -12.33 3.00
CA TYR A 72 0.79 -12.86 3.20
C TYR A 72 0.05 -12.18 4.36
N GLY A 73 0.75 -11.87 5.45
CA GLY A 73 0.21 -11.11 6.58
C GLY A 73 -0.22 -9.70 6.16
N PHE A 74 0.59 -9.03 5.34
CA PHE A 74 0.25 -7.74 4.77
C PHE A 74 -1.01 -7.81 3.89
N TYR A 75 -1.06 -8.75 2.95
CA TYR A 75 -2.26 -8.96 2.13
C TYR A 75 -3.49 -9.32 2.96
N GLY A 76 -3.33 -10.09 4.04
CA GLY A 76 -4.41 -10.40 4.98
C GLY A 76 -4.96 -9.14 5.65
N LEU A 77 -4.09 -8.24 6.12
CA LEU A 77 -4.50 -6.95 6.71
C LEU A 77 -5.20 -6.06 5.68
N VAL A 78 -4.69 -5.98 4.45
CA VAL A 78 -5.33 -5.24 3.36
C VAL A 78 -6.72 -5.81 3.06
N LEU A 79 -6.87 -7.13 3.04
CA LEU A 79 -8.15 -7.79 2.81
C LEU A 79 -9.14 -7.57 3.95
N CYS A 80 -8.68 -7.63 5.21
CA CYS A 80 -9.49 -7.27 6.37
C CYS A 80 -9.95 -5.80 6.32
N TRP A 81 -9.07 -4.88 5.93
CA TRP A 81 -9.42 -3.47 5.77
C TRP A 81 -10.43 -3.25 4.64
N LEU A 82 -10.26 -3.93 3.50
CA LEU A 82 -11.22 -3.93 2.39
C LEU A 82 -12.59 -4.47 2.80
N LEU A 83 -12.64 -5.59 3.52
CA LEU A 83 -13.90 -6.15 4.03
C LEU A 83 -14.58 -5.23 5.03
N TRP A 84 -13.81 -4.55 5.88
CA TRP A 84 -14.33 -3.55 6.81
C TRP A 84 -14.89 -2.33 6.05
N LEU A 85 -14.17 -1.84 5.04
CA LEU A 85 -14.63 -0.77 4.15
C LEU A 85 -15.91 -1.18 3.40
N LEU A 86 -15.97 -2.37 2.82
CA LEU A 86 -17.15 -2.91 2.15
C LEU A 86 -18.34 -3.04 3.09
N LYS A 87 -18.11 -3.50 4.34
CA LYS A 87 -19.15 -3.56 5.37
C LYS A 87 -19.68 -2.17 5.75
N ASN A 88 -18.81 -1.17 5.81
CA ASN A 88 -19.19 0.21 6.12
C ASN A 88 -19.68 1.00 4.90
N ALA A 89 -19.35 0.57 3.69
CA ALA A 89 -19.84 1.12 2.43
C ALA A 89 -21.21 0.58 2.05
N ASN A 90 -21.62 -0.55 2.63
CA ASN A 90 -22.96 -1.10 2.48
C ASN A 90 -23.97 -0.29 3.30
N TRP A 91 -24.83 0.42 2.54
CA TRP A 91 -26.14 1.01 2.86
C TRP A 91 -26.20 2.50 3.28
N ARG A 92 -25.74 3.38 2.37
CA ARG A 92 -26.57 4.53 1.95
C ARG A 92 -26.74 4.51 0.43
#